data_AF-A0A6I1E1E8-F1
#
_entry.id   AF-A0A6I1E1E8-F1
#
_cell.length_a   1.000
_cell.length_b   1.000
_cell.length_c   1.000
_cell.angle_alpha   90.00
_cell.angle_beta   90.00
_cell.angle_gamma   90.00
#
_symmetry.space_group_name_H-M   'P 1'
#
loop_
_entity.id
_entity.type
_entity.pdbx_description
1 polymer ?
#
loop_
_entity_poly.entity_id
_entity_poly.type
_entity_poly.pdbx_seq_one_letter_code
_entity_poly.pdbx_strand_id
1 'polypeptide(L)'
;MSYNQIGILLGICAVLIILLTWKRIHNPYLKSLWKSGLLAFSLYAVLLMAVEIRWHYIKAHAESFDLNGNGFVDLNEYSDEALKAMNRVTQDTARGFAFITVALLSGIISFTYLLVDFTVIRLKSKNTRINYE
;
A
#
# COMPACT_ATOMS: atom_id res chain seq x y z
N MET A 1 14.24 -9.41 6.34
CA MET A 1 12.99 -8.67 6.07
C MET A 1 12.59 -8.87 4.62
N SER A 2 11.33 -9.17 4.36
CA SER A 2 10.74 -9.19 3.01
C SER A 2 10.79 -7.78 2.39
N TYR A 3 10.91 -7.65 1.07
CA TYR A 3 10.86 -6.36 0.36
C TYR A 3 9.60 -5.56 0.71
N ASN A 4 8.47 -6.24 0.90
CA ASN A 4 7.22 -5.62 1.32
C ASN A 4 7.29 -5.05 2.74
N GLN A 5 8.00 -5.71 3.68
CA GLN A 5 8.18 -5.19 5.04
C GLN A 5 9.01 -3.92 5.06
N ILE A 6 10.05 -3.86 4.22
CA ILE A 6 10.85 -2.63 4.01
C ILE A 6 9.97 -1.54 3.40
N GLY A 7 9.14 -1.90 2.41
CA GLY A 7 8.16 -1.00 1.80
C GLY A 7 7.17 -0.42 2.81
N ILE A 8 6.59 -1.26 3.68
CA ILE A 8 5.67 -0.83 4.75
C ILE A 8 6.37 0.15 5.69
N LEU A 9 7.59 -0.17 6.14
CA LEU A 9 8.36 0.70 7.04
C LEU A 9 8.61 2.07 6.40
N LEU A 10 9.04 2.09 5.12
CA LEU A 10 9.24 3.33 4.38
C LEU A 10 7.94 4.13 4.22
N GLY A 11 6.83 3.45 3.93
CA GLY A 11 5.51 4.08 3.82
C GLY A 11 5.07 4.74 5.12
N ILE A 12 5.20 4.04 6.25
CA ILE A 12 4.85 4.58 7.58
C ILE A 12 5.75 5.76 7.94
N CYS A 13 7.08 5.64 7.74
CA CYS A 13 8.01 6.72 7.98
C CYS A 13 7.68 7.96 7.13
N ALA A 14 7.36 7.79 5.85
CA ALA A 14 6.96 8.87 4.97
C ALA A 14 5.67 9.55 5.47
N VAL A 15 4.65 8.79 5.87
CA VAL A 15 3.41 9.32 6.46
C VAL A 15 3.70 10.16 7.71
N LEU A 16 4.54 9.66 8.62
CA LEU A 16 4.91 10.38 9.85
C LEU A 16 5.62 11.70 9.52
N ILE A 17 6.60 11.69 8.62
CA ILE A 17 7.31 12.91 8.18
C ILE A 17 6.32 13.91 7.58
N ILE A 18 5.40 13.46 6.71
CA ILE A 18 4.39 14.31 6.11
C ILE A 18 3.49 14.93 7.19
N LEU A 19 3.01 14.13 8.15
CA LEU A 19 2.17 14.65 9.25
C LEU A 19 2.88 15.72 10.08
N LEU A 20 4.18 15.57 10.34
CA LEU A 20 4.97 16.58 11.07
C LEU A 20 5.08 17.91 10.31
N THR A 21 5.04 17.89 8.98
CA THR A 21 5.14 19.11 8.15
C THR A 21 3.83 19.89 8.03
N TRP A 22 2.69 19.40 8.53
CA TRP A 22 1.37 20.04 8.36
C TRP A 22 1.41 21.52 8.78
N LYS A 23 1.96 21.84 9.95
CA LYS A 23 1.97 23.22 10.49
C LYS A 23 2.77 24.22 9.65
N ARG A 24 3.64 23.75 8.76
CA ARG A 24 4.54 24.60 7.97
C ARG A 24 3.93 25.09 6.66
N ILE A 25 2.76 24.58 6.27
CA ILE A 25 2.21 24.77 4.92
C ILE A 25 1.03 25.75 4.91
N HIS A 26 1.27 26.95 4.41
CA HIS A 26 0.25 28.01 4.28
C HIS A 26 -0.24 28.20 2.83
N ASN A 27 0.59 27.88 1.82
CA ASN A 27 0.22 28.05 0.42
C ASN A 27 -0.80 26.97 -0.01
N PRO A 28 -1.94 27.34 -0.65
CA PRO A 28 -2.98 26.39 -1.06
C PRO A 28 -2.48 25.29 -2.01
N TYR A 29 -1.55 25.60 -2.91
CA TYR A 29 -0.98 24.61 -3.83
C TYR A 29 -0.05 23.62 -3.12
N LEU A 30 0.79 24.09 -2.20
CA LEU A 30 1.60 23.19 -1.36
C LEU A 30 0.71 22.34 -0.44
N LYS A 31 -0.40 22.89 0.05
CA LYS A 31 -1.37 22.15 0.87
C LYS A 31 -2.02 21.03 0.08
N SER A 32 -2.31 21.26 -1.20
CA SER A 32 -2.81 20.22 -2.12
C SER A 32 -1.78 19.11 -2.33
N LEU A 33 -0.53 19.49 -2.60
CA LEU A 33 0.58 18.55 -2.77
C LEU A 33 0.84 17.73 -1.49
N TRP A 34 0.73 18.36 -0.33
CA TRP A 34 0.82 17.69 0.97
C TRP A 34 -0.29 16.66 1.18
N LYS A 35 -1.55 17.02 0.89
CA LYS A 35 -2.69 16.07 0.97
C LYS A 35 -2.52 14.90 0.01
N SER A 36 -2.08 15.16 -1.22
CA SER A 36 -1.82 14.11 -2.22
C SER A 36 -0.69 13.20 -1.78
N GLY A 37 0.41 13.75 -1.26
CA GLY A 37 1.50 12.95 -0.70
C GLY A 37 1.04 12.08 0.47
N LEU A 38 0.27 12.65 1.41
CA LEU A 38 -0.31 11.90 2.52
C LEU A 38 -1.19 10.75 2.02
N LEU A 39 -2.03 11.01 1.01
CA LEU A 39 -2.90 10.01 0.40
C LEU A 39 -2.09 8.89 -0.29
N ALA A 40 -1.01 9.24 -1.00
CA ALA A 40 -0.13 8.27 -1.67
C ALA A 40 0.51 7.31 -0.69
N PHE A 41 1.21 7.84 0.31
CA PHE A 41 1.97 7.01 1.25
C PHE A 41 1.05 6.25 2.21
N SER A 42 -0.12 6.79 2.56
CA SER A 42 -1.11 6.06 3.37
C SER A 42 -1.73 4.90 2.60
N LEU A 43 -2.20 5.11 1.36
CA LEU A 43 -2.69 4.02 0.51
C LEU A 43 -1.61 2.97 0.27
N TYR A 44 -0.38 3.39 -0.03
CA TYR A 44 0.75 2.51 -0.23
C TYR A 44 0.99 1.59 0.99
N ALA A 45 1.06 2.17 2.19
CA ALA A 45 1.28 1.42 3.41
C ALA A 45 0.14 0.46 3.74
N VAL A 46 -1.12 0.91 3.61
CA VAL A 46 -2.31 0.09 3.91
C VAL A 46 -2.42 -1.09 2.94
N LEU A 47 -2.25 -0.84 1.64
CA LEU A 47 -2.33 -1.89 0.62
C LEU A 47 -1.20 -2.92 0.78
N LEU A 48 0.03 -2.49 1.05
CA LEU A 48 1.12 -3.44 1.30
C LEU A 48 0.92 -4.24 2.58
N MET A 49 0.37 -3.62 3.63
CA MET A 49 0.02 -4.31 4.85
C MET A 49 -1.04 -5.38 4.59
N ALA A 50 -2.06 -5.08 3.78
CA ALA A 50 -3.07 -6.05 3.39
C ALA A 50 -2.47 -7.25 2.62
N VAL A 51 -1.50 -7.00 1.72
CA VAL A 51 -0.78 -8.05 1.01
C VAL A 51 -0.01 -8.95 1.98
N GLU A 52 0.73 -8.37 2.93
CA GLU A 52 1.48 -9.14 3.92
C GLU A 52 0.57 -9.92 4.89
N ILE A 53 -0.57 -9.36 5.30
CA ILE A 53 -1.56 -10.08 6.12
C ILE A 53 -2.12 -11.28 5.35
N ARG A 54 -2.52 -11.10 4.09
CA ARG A 54 -2.99 -12.19 3.22
C ARG A 54 -1.93 -13.28 3.09
N TRP A 55 -0.67 -12.88 2.91
CA TRP A 55 0.43 -13.82 2.80
C TRP A 55 0.64 -14.61 4.10
N HIS A 56 0.60 -13.92 5.25
CA HIS A 56 0.73 -14.56 6.55
C HIS A 56 -0.36 -15.61 6.76
N TYR A 57 -1.61 -15.31 6.35
CA TYR A 57 -2.73 -16.25 6.43
C TYR A 57 -2.53 -17.46 5.52
N ILE A 58 -2.11 -17.27 4.26
CA ILE A 58 -1.86 -18.37 3.31
C ILE A 58 -0.74 -19.28 3.84
N LYS A 59 0.34 -18.69 4.38
CA LYS A 59 1.45 -19.43 4.96
C LYS A 59 1.02 -20.22 6.21
N ALA A 60 0.32 -19.58 7.14
CA ALA A 60 -0.20 -20.25 8.34
C ALA A 60 -1.18 -21.38 7.99
N HIS A 61 -2.00 -21.19 6.96
CA HIS A 61 -2.89 -22.24 6.47
C HIS A 61 -2.13 -23.41 5.86
N ALA A 62 -1.08 -23.16 5.06
CA ALA A 62 -0.22 -24.23 4.55
C ALA A 62 0.53 -24.97 5.68
N GLU A 63 1.04 -24.24 6.67
CA GLU A 63 1.71 -24.81 7.85
C GLU A 63 0.76 -25.62 8.74
N SER A 64 -0.55 -25.34 8.73
CA SER A 64 -1.51 -26.12 9.53
C SER A 64 -1.66 -27.59 9.09
N PHE A 65 -1.19 -27.92 7.87
CA PHE A 65 -1.17 -29.29 7.37
C PHE A 65 0.13 -30.05 7.70
N ASP A 66 1.17 -29.33 8.12
CA ASP A 66 2.42 -29.91 8.62
C ASP A 66 2.25 -30.24 10.11
N LEU A 67 1.74 -31.44 10.40
CA LEU A 67 1.42 -31.88 11.76
C LEU A 67 2.66 -32.23 12.57
N ASN A 68 3.74 -32.62 11.90
CA ASN A 68 4.99 -33.03 12.53
C ASN A 68 6.02 -31.88 12.65
N GLY A 69 5.79 -30.76 11.98
CA GLY A 69 6.60 -29.54 12.04
C GLY A 69 7.95 -29.65 11.32
N ASN A 70 8.09 -30.57 10.36
CA ASN A 70 9.34 -30.78 9.62
C ASN A 70 9.49 -29.83 8.41
N GLY A 71 8.48 -28.99 8.14
CA GLY A 71 8.46 -28.02 7.04
C GLY A 71 8.01 -28.60 5.71
N PHE A 72 7.59 -29.86 5.66
CA PHE A 72 7.13 -30.58 4.49
C PHE A 72 5.82 -31.32 4.81
N VAL A 73 4.96 -31.45 3.81
CA VAL A 73 3.80 -32.34 3.92
C VAL A 73 4.30 -33.75 3.65
N ASP A 74 4.35 -34.55 4.70
CA ASP A 74 4.82 -35.93 4.65
C ASP A 74 3.78 -36.84 3.99
N LEU A 75 4.15 -38.06 3.56
CA LEU A 75 3.24 -38.95 2.81
C LEU A 75 1.94 -39.29 3.57
N ASN A 76 2.00 -39.26 4.90
CA ASN A 76 0.91 -39.47 5.84
C ASN A 76 0.08 -38.20 6.12
N GLU A 77 0.56 -37.02 5.72
CA GLU A 77 -0.11 -35.72 5.82
C GLU A 77 -0.62 -35.24 4.45
N TYR A 78 -0.36 -36.05 3.42
CA TYR A 78 -0.65 -35.78 2.03
C TYR A 78 -2.16 -35.80 1.78
N SER A 79 -2.72 -34.61 1.59
CA SER A 79 -4.10 -34.42 1.14
C SER A 79 -4.14 -33.49 -0.07
N ASP A 80 -5.16 -33.63 -0.91
CA ASP A 80 -5.37 -32.74 -2.06
C ASP A 80 -5.49 -31.26 -1.63
N GLU A 81 -5.96 -31.03 -0.41
CA GLU A 81 -6.08 -29.69 0.19
C GLU A 81 -4.71 -29.15 0.62
N ALA A 82 -3.88 -29.97 1.26
CA ALA A 82 -2.51 -29.61 1.63
C ALA A 82 -1.66 -29.27 0.39
N LEU A 83 -1.80 -30.04 -0.68
CA LEU A 83 -1.07 -29.82 -1.93
C LEU A 83 -1.51 -28.51 -2.61
N LYS A 84 -2.80 -28.19 -2.60
CA LYS A 84 -3.32 -26.90 -3.08
C LYS A 84 -2.82 -25.74 -2.22
N ALA A 85 -2.76 -25.90 -0.90
CA ALA A 85 -2.27 -24.87 0.02
C ALA A 85 -0.77 -24.61 -0.19
N MET A 86 0.06 -25.65 -0.28
CA MET A 86 1.49 -25.52 -0.59
C MET A 86 1.73 -24.94 -1.99
N ASN A 87 0.98 -25.38 -3.00
CA ASN A 87 1.14 -24.86 -4.36
C ASN A 87 0.81 -23.36 -4.43
N ARG A 88 -0.19 -22.89 -3.65
CA ARG A 88 -0.48 -21.46 -3.51
C ARG A 88 0.67 -20.67 -2.88
N VAL A 89 1.41 -21.24 -1.94
CA VAL A 89 2.60 -20.59 -1.36
C VAL A 89 3.72 -20.53 -2.40
N THR A 90 4.01 -21.62 -3.10
CA THR A 90 5.14 -21.72 -4.03
C THR A 90 4.93 -20.90 -5.31
N GLN A 91 3.70 -20.80 -5.80
CA GLN A 91 3.38 -20.08 -7.04
C GLN A 91 3.13 -18.57 -6.87
N ASP A 92 3.14 -18.04 -5.65
CA ASP A 92 2.81 -16.62 -5.39
C ASP A 92 3.98 -15.68 -5.75
N THR A 93 4.25 -15.56 -7.04
CA THR A 93 5.19 -14.58 -7.63
C THR A 93 4.75 -13.14 -7.42
N ALA A 94 3.46 -12.90 -7.18
CA ALA A 94 2.91 -11.57 -6.93
C ALA A 94 3.51 -10.92 -5.68
N ARG A 95 3.94 -11.72 -4.69
CA ARG A 95 4.62 -11.24 -3.49
C ARG A 95 5.87 -10.42 -3.79
N GLY A 96 6.67 -10.85 -4.77
CA GLY A 96 7.93 -10.21 -5.14
C GLY A 96 7.76 -8.84 -5.78
N PHE A 97 6.65 -8.63 -6.50
CA PHE A 97 6.37 -7.38 -7.23
C PHE A 97 5.29 -6.52 -6.56
N ALA A 98 4.75 -6.96 -5.43
CA ALA A 98 3.68 -6.26 -4.71
C ALA A 98 4.07 -4.83 -4.36
N PHE A 99 5.30 -4.60 -3.87
CA PHE A 99 5.78 -3.26 -3.54
C PHE A 99 5.73 -2.29 -4.73
N ILE A 100 6.15 -2.73 -5.93
CA ILE A 100 6.14 -1.89 -7.14
C ILE A 100 4.69 -1.64 -7.59
N THR A 101 3.89 -2.70 -7.63
CA THR A 101 2.51 -2.63 -8.12
C THR A 101 1.66 -1.71 -7.25
N VAL A 102 1.80 -1.82 -5.92
CA VAL A 102 1.11 -0.97 -4.96
C VAL A 102 1.64 0.46 -5.01
N ALA A 103 2.93 0.68 -5.22
CA ALA A 103 3.50 2.02 -5.42
C ALA A 103 2.92 2.72 -6.66
N LEU A 104 2.82 2.00 -7.78
CA LEU A 104 2.22 2.53 -9.00
C LEU A 104 0.74 2.85 -8.81
N LEU A 105 -0.03 1.94 -8.22
CA LEU A 105 -1.47 2.12 -8.03
C LEU A 105 -1.79 3.28 -7.07
N SER A 106 -1.10 3.34 -5.92
CA SER A 106 -1.23 4.45 -4.98
C SER A 106 -0.79 5.77 -5.60
N GLY A 107 0.28 5.77 -6.39
CA GLY A 107 0.76 6.93 -7.15
C GLY A 107 -0.28 7.47 -8.14
N ILE A 108 -0.88 6.60 -8.96
CA ILE A 108 -1.91 6.99 -9.93
C ILE A 108 -3.11 7.63 -9.22
N ILE A 109 -3.65 6.99 -8.19
CA ILE A 109 -4.80 7.50 -7.43
C ILE A 109 -4.50 8.89 -6.85
N SER A 110 -3.31 9.04 -6.26
CA SER A 110 -2.90 10.28 -5.60
C SER A 110 -2.60 11.41 -6.58
N PHE A 111 -2.09 11.05 -7.75
CA PHE A 111 -1.86 11.98 -8.84
C PHE A 111 -3.18 12.49 -9.42
N THR A 112 -4.16 11.60 -9.64
CA THR A 112 -5.51 12.00 -10.03
C THR A 112 -6.14 12.94 -9.01
N TYR A 113 -6.02 12.62 -7.70
CA TYR A 113 -6.48 13.49 -6.63
C TYR A 113 -5.81 14.87 -6.70
N LEU A 114 -4.49 14.93 -6.92
CA LEU A 114 -3.74 16.18 -7.05
C LEU A 114 -4.26 17.03 -8.21
N LEU A 115 -4.46 16.46 -9.39
CA LEU A 115 -4.96 17.19 -10.56
C LEU A 115 -6.35 17.79 -10.32
N VAL A 116 -7.25 17.02 -9.67
CA VAL A 116 -8.59 17.50 -9.32
C VAL A 116 -8.51 18.66 -8.33
N ASP A 117 -7.76 18.52 -7.24
CA ASP A 117 -7.65 19.55 -6.21
C ASP A 117 -6.96 20.82 -6.75
N PHE A 118 -5.96 20.68 -7.63
CA PHE A 118 -5.32 21.81 -8.33
C PHE A 118 -6.31 22.57 -9.22
N THR A 119 -7.16 21.84 -9.95
CA THR A 119 -8.20 22.43 -10.81
C THR A 119 -9.22 23.20 -9.98
N VAL A 120 -9.64 22.64 -8.84
CA VAL A 120 -10.55 23.30 -7.90
C VAL A 120 -9.94 24.58 -7.33
N ILE A 121 -8.67 24.55 -6.92
CA ILE A 121 -7.95 25.75 -6.43
C ILE A 121 -7.91 26.84 -7.51
N ARG A 122 -7.60 26.46 -8.76
CA ARG A 122 -7.53 27.41 -9.89
C ARG A 122 -8.89 28.05 -10.18
N LEU A 123 -9.96 27.25 -10.20
CA LEU A 123 -11.33 27.75 -10.42
C LEU A 123 -11.76 28.69 -9.30
N LYS A 124 -11.48 28.35 -8.04
CA LYS A 124 -11.82 29.20 -6.88
C LYS A 124 -11.08 30.53 -6.94
N SER A 125 -9.78 30.52 -7.24
CA SER A 125 -8.96 31.73 -7.38
C SER A 125 -9.48 32.67 -8.49
N LYS A 126 -9.92 32.11 -9.63
CA LYS A 126 -10.49 32.89 -10.73
C LYS A 126 -11.83 33.54 -10.33
N ASN A 127 -12.72 32.78 -9.67
CA ASN A 127 -14.02 33.29 -9.24
C ASN A 127 -13.89 34.38 -8.16
N THR A 128 -12.91 34.24 -7.26
CA THR A 128 -12.62 35.28 -6.27
C THR A 128 -12.19 36.58 -6.93
N ARG A 129 -11.36 36.56 -7.98
CA ARG A 129 -10.96 37.80 -8.69
C ARG A 129 -12.12 38.52 -9.37
N ILE A 130 -13.05 37.78 -9.98
CA ILE A 130 -14.19 38.36 -10.71
C ILE A 130 -15.18 39.09 -9.78
N ASN A 131 -15.25 38.73 -8.49
CA ASN A 131 -16.17 39.37 -7.54
C ASN A 131 -15.61 40.68 -6.92
N TYR A 132 -14.37 41.07 -7.24
CA TYR A 132 -13.75 42.32 -6.74
C TYR A 132 -13.49 43.35 -7.85
N GLU A 133 -13.87 43.06 -9.10
CA GLU A 133 -13.94 44.01 -10.23
C GLU A 133 -15.39 44.46 -10.44
#